data_AF-A0A078KX04-F1
#
_entry.id   AF-A0A078KX04-F1
#
_cell.length_a   1.000
_cell.length_b   1.000
_cell.length_c   1.000
_cell.angle_alpha   90.00
_cell.angle_beta   90.00
_cell.angle_gamma   90.00
#
_symmetry.space_group_name_H-M   'P 1'
#
loop_
_entity.id
_entity.type
_entity.pdbx_description
1 polymer ?
#
loop_
_entity_poly.entity_id
_entity_poly.type
_entity_poly.pdbx_seq_one_letter_code
_entity_poly.pdbx_strand_id
1 'polypeptide(L)' 'MKNKKALVVITGASSGIGKALALKFSEEGHPCLLISRSIQFMPELKEREVS' A
#
# COMPACT_ATOMS: atom_id res chain seq x y z
N MET A 1 13.19 -20.70 0.91
CA MET A 1 12.06 -19.80 1.25
C MET A 1 11.98 -18.72 0.19
N LYS A 2 10.81 -18.42 -0.40
CA LYS A 2 10.67 -17.23 -1.27
C LYS A 2 11.07 -16.02 -0.45
N ASN A 3 12.03 -15.21 -0.92
CA ASN A 3 12.35 -13.91 -0.33
C ASN A 3 11.09 -13.03 -0.38
N LYS A 4 10.29 -13.06 0.68
CA LYS A 4 9.13 -12.16 0.82
C LYS A 4 9.66 -10.77 1.11
N LYS A 5 9.27 -9.80 0.29
CA LYS A 5 9.55 -8.38 0.54
C LYS A 5 8.96 -7.94 1.87
N ALA A 6 9.61 -6.98 2.52
CA ALA A 6 9.16 -6.42 3.80
C ALA A 6 7.78 -5.74 3.66
N LEU A 7 6.97 -5.84 4.71
CA LEU A 7 5.73 -5.09 4.86
C LEU A 7 6.03 -3.60 5.00
N VAL A 8 5.33 -2.78 4.21
CA VAL A 8 5.40 -1.32 4.29
C VAL A 8 4.12 -0.80 4.92
N VAL A 9 4.23 0.01 5.98
CA VAL A 9 3.09 0.66 6.62
C VAL A 9 3.09 2.14 6.25
N ILE A 10 1.99 2.62 5.68
CA ILE A 10 1.87 4.01 5.22
C ILE A 10 0.66 4.65 5.88
N THR A 11 0.92 5.66 6.73
CA THR A 11 -0.10 6.56 7.26
C THR A 11 -0.27 7.77 6.35
N GLY A 12 -1.49 8.29 6.21
CA GLY A 12 -1.78 9.37 5.25
C GLY A 12 -1.74 8.92 3.79
N ALA A 13 -1.96 7.63 3.53
CA ALA A 13 -1.99 7.02 2.20
C ALA A 13 -3.09 7.52 1.25
N SER A 14 -4.07 8.30 1.71
CA SER A 14 -5.22 8.72 0.90
C SER A 14 -4.88 9.74 -0.20
N SER A 15 -3.82 10.54 -0.05
CA SER A 15 -3.46 11.60 -1.01
C SER A 15 -1.99 11.99 -0.93
N GLY A 16 -1.57 12.88 -1.84
CA GLY A 16 -0.22 13.46 -1.85
C GLY A 16 0.90 12.41 -1.86
N ILE A 17 1.92 12.65 -1.02
CA ILE A 17 3.11 11.79 -0.93
C ILE A 17 2.74 10.38 -0.43
N GLY A 18 1.79 10.26 0.50
CA GLY A 18 1.36 8.95 1.01
C GLY A 18 0.78 8.08 -0.09
N LYS A 19 -0.09 8.63 -0.96
CA LYS A 19 -0.61 7.91 -2.13
C LYS A 19 0.51 7.54 -3.11
N ALA A 20 1.44 8.45 -3.39
CA ALA A 20 2.55 8.19 -4.30
C ALA A 20 3.44 7.04 -3.80
N LEU A 21 3.75 7.00 -2.51
CA LEU A 21 4.51 5.91 -1.89
C LEU A 21 3.73 4.59 -1.92
N ALA A 22 2.42 4.60 -1.66
CA ALA A 22 1.59 3.39 -1.71
C ALA A 22 1.59 2.75 -3.10
N LEU A 23 1.47 3.55 -4.15
CA LEU A 23 1.58 3.08 -5.54
C LEU A 23 2.97 2.51 -5.82
N LYS A 24 4.02 3.25 -5.47
CA LYS A 24 5.41 2.86 -5.74
C LYS A 24 5.79 1.53 -5.07
N PHE A 25 5.47 1.36 -3.79
CA PHE A 25 5.79 0.12 -3.07
C PHE A 25 4.93 -1.06 -3.53
N SER A 26 3.67 -0.83 -3.89
CA SER A 26 2.79 -1.84 -4.48
C SER A 26 3.32 -2.35 -5.84
N GLU A 27 3.73 -1.44 -6.73
CA GLU A 27 4.36 -1.76 -8.02
C GLU A 27 5.66 -2.55 -7.86
N GLU A 28 6.45 -2.23 -6.84
CA GLU A 28 7.65 -2.97 -6.48
C GLU A 28 7.37 -4.32 -5.82
N GLY A 29 6.10 -4.66 -5.58
CA GLY A 29 5.68 -5.96 -5.04
C GLY A 29 5.82 -6.09 -3.52
N HIS A 30 5.92 -4.97 -2.80
CA HIS A 30 5.82 -4.99 -1.34
C HIS A 30 4.37 -5.17 -0.91
N PRO A 31 4.07 -6.03 0.08
CA PRO A 31 2.80 -5.94 0.78
C PRO A 31 2.73 -4.59 1.51
N CYS A 32 1.58 -3.91 1.40
CA CYS A 32 1.38 -2.57 1.95
C CYS A 32 0.16 -2.54 2.86
N LEU A 33 0.31 -1.99 4.07
CA LEU A 33 -0.79 -1.64 4.97
C LEU A 33 -1.01 -0.13 4.91
N LEU A 34 -2.17 0.29 4.41
CA LEU A 34 -2.50 1.69 4.17
C LEU A 34 -3.49 2.20 5.22
N ILE A 35 -3.14 3.30 5.88
CA ILE A 35 -3.93 3.88 6.97
C ILE A 35 -4.20 5.35 6.64
N SER A 36 -5.46 5.78 6.69
CA SER A 36 -5.85 7.20 6.60
C SER A 36 -7.20 7.43 7.25
N ARG A 37 -7.46 8.68 7.66
CA ARG A 37 -8.76 9.09 8.23
C ARG A 37 -9.91 8.99 7.22
N SER A 38 -9.59 9.11 5.93
CA SER A 38 -10.53 9.01 4.81
C SER A 38 -9.88 8.21 3.69
N ILE A 39 -10.10 6.89 3.68
CA ILE A 39 -9.71 6.05 2.55
C ILE A 39 -10.81 6.13 1.50
N GLN A 40 -10.43 6.53 0.29
CA GLN A 40 -11.29 6.41 -0.88
C GLN A 40 -10.93 5.13 -1.63
N PHE A 41 -11.83 4.64 -2.47
CA PHE A 41 -11.54 3.51 -3.35
C PHE A 41 -10.34 3.85 -4.25
N MET A 42 -9.30 3.02 -4.18
CA MET A 42 -8.05 3.18 -4.94
C MET A 42 -7.94 2.01 -5.93
N PRO A 43 -8.61 2.05 -7.10
CA PRO A 43 -8.63 0.95 -8.06
C PRO A 43 -7.22 0.58 -8.59
N GLU A 44 -6.28 1.51 -8.47
CA GLU A 44 -4.88 1.31 -8.86
C GLU A 44 -4.14 0.34 -7.91
N LEU A 45 -4.67 0.14 -6.71
CA LEU A 45 -4.15 -0.79 -5.73
C LEU A 45 -4.99 -2.07 -5.74
N LYS A 46 -4.34 -3.20 -5.98
CA LYS A 46 -5.00 -4.51 -5.89
C LYS A 46 -5.25 -4.83 -4.42
N GLU A 47 -6.50 -4.98 -4.03
CA GLU A 47 -6.84 -5.56 -2.75
C GLU A 47 -6.29 -6.99 -2.69
N ARG A 48 -5.49 -7.25 -1.67
CA ARG A 48 -5.11 -8.59 -1.27
C ARG A 48 -5.47 -8.71 0.19
N GLU A 49 -6.38 -9.62 0.50
CA GLU A 49 -6.57 -10.05 1.87
C GLU A 49 -5.22 -10.58 2.39
N VAL A 50 -4.75 -9.97 3.48
CA VAL A 50 -3.58 -10.47 4.19
C VAL A 50 -4.12 -11.48 5.19
N SER A 51 -3.96 -12.77 4.88
CA SER A 51 -4.29 -13.89 5.77
C SER A 51 -3.21 -14.16 6.81
#